data_AF-A0A3B0CEU5-F1
#
_entry.id   AF-A0A3B0CEU5-F1
#
_cell.length_a   1.000
_cell.length_b   1.000
_cell.length_c   1.000
_cell.angle_alpha   90.00
_cell.angle_beta   90.00
_cell.angle_gamma   90.00
#
_symmetry.space_group_name_H-M   'P 1'
#
loop_
_entity.id
_entity.type
_entity.pdbx_description
1 polymer ?
#
loop_
_entity_poly.entity_id
_entity_poly.type
_entity_poly.pdbx_seq_one_letter_code
_entity_poly.pdbx_strand_id
1 'polypeptide(L)'
;MRGLYLLTFIGLAFQAWETILFPSETLDYITGVAFSFWAAYATLMGLGIRYPIKMLPLLLLQLFYKATWALGVYFPMKAASQVTPEAESFFWICVVAVILDAIVIPWPYVFKNYIKNFLNLKIHPE
;
A
#
# COMPACT_ATOMS: atom_id res chain seq x y z
N MET A 1 -3.67 10.81 -8.90
CA MET A 1 -4.43 9.89 -8.03
C MET A 1 -5.09 8.75 -8.80
N ARG A 2 -6.05 9.01 -9.72
CA ARG A 2 -6.75 7.92 -10.46
C ARG A 2 -5.81 6.94 -11.17
N GLY A 3 -4.76 7.46 -11.81
CA GLY A 3 -3.74 6.63 -12.46
C GLY A 3 -3.00 5.72 -11.48
N LEU A 4 -2.70 6.19 -10.26
CA LEU A 4 -2.05 5.38 -9.23
C LEU A 4 -2.98 4.28 -8.71
N TYR A 5 -4.26 4.57 -8.53
CA TYR A 5 -5.27 3.54 -8.23
C TYR A 5 -5.34 2.47 -9.31
N LEU A 6 -5.38 2.87 -10.58
CA LEU A 6 -5.39 1.94 -11.70
C LEU A 6 -4.11 1.11 -11.78
N LEU A 7 -2.95 1.75 -11.60
CA LEU A 7 -1.64 1.09 -11.60
C LEU A 7 -1.57 0.02 -10.52
N THR A 8 -1.93 0.34 -9.27
CA THR A 8 -1.94 -0.64 -8.17
C THR A 8 -2.97 -1.73 -8.42
N PHE A 9 -4.17 -1.38 -8.90
CA PHE A 9 -5.21 -2.38 -9.20
C PHE A 9 -4.69 -3.42 -10.20
N ILE A 10 -4.17 -2.98 -11.35
CA ILE A 10 -3.66 -3.90 -12.37
C ILE A 10 -2.41 -4.63 -11.87
N GLY A 11 -1.49 -3.92 -11.22
CA GLY A 11 -0.21 -4.47 -10.78
C GLY A 11 -0.32 -5.51 -9.67
N LEU A 12 -1.43 -5.55 -8.92
CA LEU A 12 -1.61 -6.46 -7.78
C LEU A 12 -2.80 -7.41 -7.94
N ALA A 13 -3.91 -6.99 -8.57
CA ALA A 13 -5.14 -7.78 -8.57
C ALA A 13 -4.97 -9.13 -9.25
N PHE A 14 -4.29 -9.18 -10.40
CA PHE A 14 -4.08 -10.43 -11.14
C PHE A 14 -3.30 -11.43 -10.31
N GLN A 15 -2.12 -11.03 -9.82
CA GLN A 15 -1.29 -11.90 -8.99
C GLN A 15 -2.06 -12.37 -7.75
N ALA A 16 -2.75 -11.46 -7.05
CA ALA A 16 -3.39 -11.81 -5.79
C ALA A 16 -4.59 -12.74 -5.96
N TRP A 17 -5.44 -12.49 -6.96
CA TRP A 17 -6.59 -13.36 -7.25
C TRP A 17 -6.16 -14.70 -7.85
N GLU A 18 -5.14 -14.73 -8.70
CA GLU A 18 -4.61 -15.97 -9.27
C GLU A 18 -4.06 -16.89 -8.17
N THR A 19 -3.26 -16.35 -7.23
CA THR A 19 -2.74 -17.14 -6.11
C THR A 19 -3.85 -17.72 -5.23
N ILE A 20 -4.97 -17.02 -5.05
CA ILE A 20 -6.10 -17.51 -4.24
C ILE A 20 -6.97 -18.52 -4.98
N LEU A 21 -7.31 -18.24 -6.25
CA LEU A 21 -8.28 -19.03 -7.01
C LEU A 21 -7.66 -20.27 -7.63
N PHE A 22 -6.38 -20.19 -8.00
CA PHE A 22 -5.65 -21.24 -8.71
C PHE A 22 -4.28 -21.49 -8.06
N PRO A 23 -4.23 -21.84 -6.76
CA PRO A 23 -2.97 -22.10 -6.09
C PRO A 23 -2.32 -23.38 -6.66
N SER A 24 -1.02 -23.32 -6.94
CA SER A 24 -0.25 -24.50 -7.40
C SER A 24 -0.08 -25.55 -6.29
N GLU A 25 -0.07 -25.10 -5.04
CA GLU A 25 0.02 -25.92 -3.83
C GLU A 25 -0.89 -25.34 -2.75
N THR A 26 -1.26 -26.13 -1.74
CA THR A 26 -2.07 -25.63 -0.63
C THR A 26 -1.36 -24.48 0.09
N LEU A 27 -1.96 -23.29 0.08
CA LEU A 27 -1.43 -22.13 0.79
C LEU A 27 -1.41 -22.39 2.29
N ASP A 28 -0.29 -22.07 2.95
CA ASP A 28 -0.28 -21.99 4.39
C ASP A 28 -1.15 -20.83 4.89
N TYR A 29 -1.48 -20.86 6.19
CA TYR A 29 -2.44 -19.94 6.76
C TYR A 29 -1.99 -18.46 6.69
N ILE A 30 -0.70 -18.14 6.83
CA ILE A 30 -0.20 -16.75 6.76
C ILE A 30 -0.19 -16.27 5.32
N THR A 31 0.31 -17.09 4.40
CA THR A 31 0.32 -16.75 2.97
C THR A 31 -1.10 -16.55 2.45
N GLY A 32 -2.02 -17.45 2.78
CA GLY A 32 -3.44 -17.31 2.45
C GLY A 32 -4.06 -16.02 2.98
N VAL A 33 -3.77 -15.64 4.23
CA VAL A 33 -4.23 -14.37 4.82
C VAL A 33 -3.63 -13.16 4.07
N ALA A 34 -2.33 -13.17 3.79
CA ALA A 34 -1.65 -12.08 3.11
C ALA A 34 -2.23 -11.83 1.70
N PHE A 35 -2.35 -12.90 0.91
CA PHE A 35 -2.91 -12.81 -0.43
C PHE A 35 -4.39 -12.43 -0.42
N SER A 36 -5.18 -12.93 0.54
CA SER A 36 -6.59 -12.51 0.72
C SER A 36 -6.71 -11.02 0.98
N PHE A 37 -5.84 -10.47 1.83
CA PHE A 37 -5.78 -9.04 2.08
C PHE A 37 -5.37 -8.26 0.82
N TRP A 38 -4.36 -8.72 0.07
CA TRP A 38 -3.93 -8.07 -1.17
C TRP A 38 -5.00 -8.12 -2.27
N ALA A 39 -5.72 -9.23 -2.41
CA ALA A 39 -6.81 -9.36 -3.38
C ALA A 39 -7.97 -8.40 -3.06
N ALA A 40 -8.39 -8.34 -1.79
CA ALA A 40 -9.40 -7.39 -1.34
C ALA A 40 -8.93 -5.93 -1.51
N TYR A 41 -7.70 -5.64 -1.08
CA TYR A 41 -7.09 -4.32 -1.22
C TYR A 41 -7.05 -3.88 -2.69
N ALA A 42 -6.53 -4.71 -3.59
CA ALA A 42 -6.47 -4.41 -5.02
C ALA A 42 -7.87 -4.18 -5.59
N THR A 43 -8.84 -5.01 -5.25
CA THR A 43 -10.24 -4.83 -5.69
C THR A 43 -10.81 -3.48 -5.26
N LEU A 44 -10.55 -3.05 -4.03
CA LEU A 44 -10.97 -1.74 -3.54
C LEU A 44 -10.19 -0.58 -4.19
N MET A 45 -8.93 -0.78 -4.60
CA MET A 45 -8.19 0.20 -5.40
C MET A 45 -8.90 0.49 -6.73
N GLY A 46 -9.60 -0.50 -7.31
CA GLY A 46 -10.48 -0.30 -8.47
C GLY A 46 -11.56 0.76 -8.23
N LEU A 47 -12.18 0.79 -7.04
CA LEU A 47 -13.16 1.82 -6.67
C LEU A 47 -12.51 3.22 -6.54
N GLY A 48 -11.23 3.27 -6.17
CA GLY A 48 -10.45 4.50 -6.09
C GLY A 48 -10.26 5.20 -7.43
N ILE A 49 -10.38 4.49 -8.54
CA ILE A 49 -10.38 5.09 -9.88
C ILE A 49 -11.59 6.04 -10.03
N ARG A 50 -12.78 5.59 -9.58
CA ARG A 50 -14.03 6.38 -9.65
C ARG A 50 -14.16 7.39 -8.52
N TYR A 51 -13.67 7.06 -7.33
CA TYR A 51 -13.83 7.85 -6.10
C TYR A 51 -12.49 8.16 -5.39
N PRO A 52 -11.54 8.86 -6.05
CA PRO A 52 -10.14 8.91 -5.61
C PRO A 52 -9.92 9.55 -4.23
N ILE A 53 -10.71 10.57 -3.88
CA ILE A 53 -10.63 11.24 -2.56
C ILE A 53 -11.30 10.41 -1.47
N LYS A 54 -12.45 9.77 -1.77
CA LYS A 54 -13.16 8.93 -0.79
C LYS A 54 -12.35 7.68 -0.43
N MET A 55 -11.58 7.17 -1.38
CA MET A 55 -10.72 5.99 -1.19
C MET A 55 -9.29 6.34 -0.75
N LEU A 56 -9.00 7.62 -0.45
CA LEU A 56 -7.67 8.08 -0.01
C LEU A 56 -7.05 7.24 1.13
N PRO A 57 -7.82 6.71 2.11
CA PRO A 57 -7.27 5.80 3.11
C PRO A 57 -6.52 4.59 2.53
N LEU A 58 -6.86 4.12 1.32
CA LEU A 58 -6.15 3.02 0.68
C LEU A 58 -4.75 3.40 0.19
N LEU A 59 -4.56 4.62 -0.34
CA LEU A 59 -3.22 5.10 -0.70
C LEU A 59 -2.36 5.35 0.54
N LEU A 60 -2.98 5.81 1.64
CA LEU A 60 -2.31 5.90 2.93
C LEU A 60 -1.90 4.50 3.43
N LEU A 61 -2.80 3.52 3.33
CA LEU A 61 -2.50 2.12 3.64
C LEU A 61 -1.33 1.61 2.78
N GLN A 62 -1.30 1.88 1.47
CA GLN A 62 -0.20 1.52 0.59
C GLN A 62 1.14 2.08 1.08
N LEU A 63 1.16 3.37 1.36
CA LEU A 63 2.32 4.10 1.83
C LEU A 63 2.84 3.49 3.13
N PHE A 64 1.96 3.32 4.12
CA PHE A 64 2.33 2.77 5.42
C PHE A 64 2.78 1.31 5.32
N TYR A 65 2.04 0.46 4.61
CA TYR A 65 2.39 -0.94 4.42
C TYR A 65 3.79 -1.10 3.81
N LYS A 66 4.09 -0.35 2.75
CA LYS A 66 5.38 -0.46 2.06
C LYS A 66 6.51 0.13 2.88
N ALA A 67 6.28 1.24 3.58
CA ALA A 67 7.26 1.81 4.49
C ALA A 67 7.55 0.88 5.67
N THR A 68 6.53 0.30 6.31
CA THR A 68 6.71 -0.61 7.45
C THR A 68 7.36 -1.92 7.02
N TRP A 69 7.03 -2.47 5.85
CA TRP A 69 7.72 -3.65 5.32
C TRP A 69 9.19 -3.35 5.00
N ALA A 70 9.49 -2.23 4.33
CA ALA A 70 10.87 -1.86 4.01
C ALA A 70 11.72 -1.65 5.28
N LEU A 71 11.16 -0.94 6.28
CA LEU A 71 11.86 -0.61 7.52
C LEU A 71 11.95 -1.79 8.48
N GLY A 72 10.85 -2.53 8.65
CA GLY A 72 10.71 -3.57 9.68
C GLY A 72 11.05 -4.98 9.20
N VAL A 73 11.12 -5.22 7.90
CA VAL A 73 11.40 -6.55 7.33
C VAL A 73 12.66 -6.49 6.49
N TYR A 74 12.68 -5.68 5.43
CA TYR A 74 13.81 -5.69 4.48
C TYR A 74 15.12 -5.21 5.11
N PHE A 75 15.15 -4.08 5.82
CA PHE A 75 16.42 -3.61 6.41
C PHE A 75 16.98 -4.57 7.46
N PRO A 76 16.18 -5.16 8.37
CA PRO A 76 16.64 -6.25 9.22
C PRO A 76 17.18 -7.46 8.43
N MET A 77 16.48 -7.91 7.38
CA MET A 77 16.97 -8.99 6.51
C MET A 77 18.32 -8.62 5.86
N LYS A 78 18.48 -7.38 5.41
CA LYS A 78 19.71 -6.87 4.80
C LYS A 78 20.85 -6.83 5.79
N ALA A 79 20.60 -6.38 7.02
CA ALA A 79 21.59 -6.39 8.09
C ALA A 79 22.04 -7.80 8.48
N ALA A 80 21.14 -8.79 8.35
CA ALA A 80 21.42 -10.20 8.59
C ALA A 80 22.01 -10.94 7.37
N SER A 81 22.22 -10.27 6.23
CA SER A 81 22.63 -10.90 4.96
C SER A 81 21.69 -12.02 4.48
N GLN A 82 20.38 -11.85 4.72
CA GLN A 82 19.32 -12.81 4.40
C GLN A 82 18.38 -12.33 3.28
N VAL A 83 18.79 -11.32 2.51
CA VAL A 83 17.97 -10.78 1.42
C VAL A 83 17.96 -11.78 0.26
N THR A 84 16.78 -12.27 -0.10
CA THR A 84 16.56 -13.06 -1.31
C THR A 84 16.37 -12.14 -2.53
N PRO A 85 16.55 -12.66 -3.76
CA PRO A 85 16.27 -11.88 -4.98
C PRO A 85 14.85 -11.33 -5.05
N GLU A 86 13.87 -12.06 -4.53
CA GLU A 86 12.46 -11.65 -4.47
C GLU A 86 12.27 -10.50 -3.48
N ALA A 87 12.90 -10.58 -2.31
CA ALA A 87 12.87 -9.52 -1.31
C ALA A 87 13.53 -8.23 -1.82
N GLU A 88 14.66 -8.34 -2.55
CA GLU A 88 15.32 -7.20 -3.18
C GLU A 88 14.44 -6.56 -4.25
N SER A 89 13.83 -7.37 -5.12
CA SER A 89 12.92 -6.87 -6.16
C SER A 89 11.69 -6.18 -5.55
N PHE A 90 11.10 -6.78 -4.51
CA PHE A 90 9.96 -6.22 -3.81
C PHE A 90 10.31 -4.93 -3.06
N PHE A 91 11.52 -4.80 -2.52
CA PHE A 91 11.99 -3.56 -1.91
C PHE A 91 11.97 -2.39 -2.90
N TRP A 92 12.47 -2.59 -4.12
CA TRP A 92 12.42 -1.53 -5.15
C TRP A 92 11.00 -1.17 -5.57
N ILE A 93 10.09 -2.15 -5.64
CA ILE A 93 8.65 -1.91 -5.83
C ILE A 93 8.10 -1.05 -4.68
N CYS A 94 8.51 -1.33 -3.44
CA CYS A 94 8.12 -0.55 -2.27
C CYS A 94 8.63 0.89 -2.34
N VAL A 95 9.90 1.10 -2.68
CA VAL A 95 10.50 2.44 -2.82
C VAL A 95 9.77 3.27 -3.88
N VAL A 96 9.56 2.71 -5.08
CA VAL A 96 8.88 3.43 -6.17
C VAL A 96 7.47 3.81 -5.76
N ALA A 97 6.71 2.88 -5.17
CA ALA A 97 5.35 3.15 -4.74
C ALA A 97 5.28 4.20 -3.61
N VAL A 98 6.19 4.16 -2.62
CA VAL A 98 6.27 5.18 -1.56
C VAL A 98 6.51 6.57 -2.15
N ILE A 99 7.43 6.70 -3.12
CA ILE A 99 7.71 7.97 -3.79
C ILE A 99 6.48 8.45 -4.57
N LEU A 100 5.84 7.57 -5.33
CA LEU A 100 4.63 7.90 -6.09
C LEU A 100 3.48 8.31 -5.17
N ASP A 101 3.26 7.58 -4.08
CA ASP A 101 2.26 7.91 -3.06
C ASP A 101 2.55 9.29 -2.46
N ALA A 102 3.81 9.56 -2.10
CA ALA A 102 4.19 10.85 -1.53
C ALA A 102 3.98 12.04 -2.48
N ILE A 103 4.13 11.84 -3.79
CA ILE A 103 3.87 12.88 -4.80
C ILE A 103 2.37 13.04 -5.06
N VAL A 104 1.64 11.93 -5.11
CA VAL A 104 0.25 11.90 -5.59
C VAL A 104 -0.77 12.20 -4.49
N ILE A 105 -0.45 11.90 -3.23
CA ILE A 105 -1.33 12.13 -2.09
C ILE A 105 -1.49 13.65 -1.86
N PRO A 106 -2.74 14.15 -1.74
CA PRO A 106 -2.99 15.55 -1.47
C PRO A 106 -2.76 15.87 0.02
N TRP A 107 -1.51 16.07 0.42
CA TRP A 107 -1.14 16.31 1.82
C TRP A 107 -1.91 17.45 2.52
N PRO A 108 -2.23 18.59 1.86
CA PRO A 108 -3.07 19.61 2.50
C PRO A 108 -4.46 19.08 2.86
N TYR A 109 -5.03 18.22 2.02
CA TYR A 109 -6.29 17.53 2.31
C TYR A 109 -6.11 16.53 3.45
N VAL A 110 -5.01 15.76 3.45
CA VAL A 110 -4.74 14.79 4.53
C VAL A 110 -4.64 15.50 5.88
N PHE A 111 -3.83 16.56 5.94
CA PHE A 111 -3.62 17.34 7.15
C PHE A 111 -4.93 17.95 7.65
N LYS A 112 -5.70 18.59 6.77
CA LYS A 112 -6.96 19.25 7.14
C LYS A 112 -8.01 18.26 7.67
N ASN A 113 -8.14 17.08 7.05
CA ASN A 113 -9.26 16.17 7.32
C ASN A 113 -8.94 15.06 8.33
N TYR A 114 -7.70 14.55 8.37
CA TYR A 114 -7.32 13.46 9.26
C TYR A 114 -6.49 13.92 10.46
N ILE A 115 -5.65 14.94 10.31
CA ILE A 115 -4.71 15.35 11.37
C ILE A 115 -5.29 16.48 12.21
N LYS A 116 -5.71 17.58 11.58
CA LYS A 116 -6.21 18.77 12.29
C LYS A 116 -7.43 18.45 13.16
N ASN A 117 -8.40 17.73 12.60
CA ASN A 117 -9.61 17.35 13.31
C ASN A 117 -9.33 16.34 14.43
N PHE A 118 -8.33 15.48 14.25
CA PHE A 118 -7.92 14.51 15.27
C PHE A 118 -7.16 15.18 16.44
N LEU A 119 -6.29 16.15 16.14
CA LEU A 119 -5.44 16.82 17.12
C LEU A 119 -6.08 18.06 17.78
N ASN A 120 -7.33 18.41 17.46
CA ASN A 120 -8.03 19.61 17.99
C ASN A 120 -7.21 20.92 17.88
N LEU A 121 -6.36 21.05 16.86
CA LEU A 121 -5.51 22.24 16.67
C LEU A 121 -6.38 23.44 16.22
N LYS A 122 -6.83 24.24 17.19
CA LYS A 122 -7.34 25.60 16.98
C LYS A 122 -6.16 26.51 16.62
N ILE A 123 -5.98 26.79 15.34
CA ILE A 123 -5.13 27.92 14.93
C ILE A 123 -6.01 29.16 15.06
N HIS A 124 -5.66 30.06 15.99
CA HIS A 124 -6.25 31.39 16.04
C HIS A 124 -5.90 32.11 14.72
N PRO A 125 -6.89 32.64 13.99
CA PRO A 125 -6.59 33.51 12.86
C PRO A 125 -6.01 34.82 13.42
N GLU A 126 -4.86 35.24 12.88
CA GLU A 126 -4.40 36.62 12.95
C GLU A 126 -5.16 37.49 11.95
#